data_AF-A0A0Q2XPB8-F1
#
_entry.id   AF-A0A0Q2XPB8-F1
#
_cell.length_a   1.000
_cell.length_b   1.000
_cell.length_c   1.000
_cell.angle_alpha   90.00
_cell.angle_beta   90.00
_cell.angle_gamma   90.00
#
_symmetry.space_group_name_H-M   'P 1'
#
loop_
_entity.id
_entity.type
_entity.pdbx_description
1 polymer ?
#
loop_
_entity_poly.entity_id
_entity_poly.type
_entity_poly.pdbx_seq_one_letter_code
_entity_poly.pdbx_strand_id
1 'polypeptide(L)'
;MATPRPEGPYYSPREVARELDIDIFRLYTLIEKRKVNALKTRYKKCMYYWIHKDEVKRLKKMMGSKDCYTTGEVAKILNVTRNTVYEWIRRGKIRAVQPSFHKHWRIPKEVVDMLLEARQLPPEQLYTESQLVEVLGIPRRRVGRIVDLILSGEIQGVAVGKRWYIPKSELEKAKEILREEYGEKVLHNSRIY
;
A
#
# COMPACT_ATOMS: atom_id res chain seq x y z
N MET A 1 42.58 -9.81 6.97
CA MET A 1 42.63 -9.10 8.26
C MET A 1 41.21 -9.08 8.84
N ALA A 2 40.97 -9.78 9.95
CA ALA A 2 39.66 -9.85 10.56
C ALA A 2 39.36 -8.54 11.32
N THR A 3 38.21 -7.94 11.06
CA THR A 3 37.67 -6.82 11.86
C THR A 3 37.48 -7.27 13.31
N PRO A 4 37.76 -6.42 14.33
CA PRO A 4 37.55 -6.78 15.73
C PRO A 4 36.04 -6.87 16.02
N ARG A 5 35.49 -8.08 15.91
CA ARG A 5 34.11 -8.39 16.31
C ARG A 5 34.09 -8.57 17.83
N PRO A 6 33.22 -7.85 18.57
CA PRO A 6 33.05 -8.06 20.00
C PRO A 6 32.65 -9.50 20.29
N GLU A 7 33.14 -10.04 21.42
CA GLU A 7 32.73 -11.36 21.90
C GLU A 7 31.23 -11.32 22.26
N GLY A 8 30.45 -12.23 21.65
CA GLY A 8 28.99 -12.32 21.85
C GLY A 8 28.17 -12.27 20.55
N PRO A 9 26.83 -12.37 20.65
CA PRO A 9 25.93 -12.46 19.51
C PRO A 9 25.66 -11.07 18.88
N TYR A 10 26.72 -10.44 18.40
CA TYR A 10 26.66 -9.15 17.71
C TYR A 10 26.66 -9.32 16.20
N TYR A 11 25.84 -8.54 15.50
CA TYR A 11 25.77 -8.49 14.06
C TYR A 11 26.34 -7.16 13.55
N SER A 12 27.03 -7.21 12.42
CA SER A 12 27.42 -6.00 11.71
C SER A 12 26.19 -5.34 11.04
N PRO A 13 26.19 -4.01 10.84
CA PRO A 13 25.12 -3.33 10.12
C PRO A 13 24.80 -3.95 8.75
N ARG A 14 25.82 -4.50 8.07
CA ARG A 14 25.65 -5.20 6.80
C ARG A 14 24.85 -6.49 6.95
N GLU A 15 25.13 -7.29 7.98
CA GLU A 15 24.38 -8.53 8.24
C GLU A 15 22.94 -8.23 8.65
N VAL A 16 22.74 -7.25 9.54
CA VAL A 16 21.40 -6.83 9.98
C VAL A 16 20.58 -6.26 8.82
N ALA A 17 21.20 -5.47 7.95
CA ALA A 17 20.55 -4.94 6.75
C ALA A 17 20.04 -6.07 5.84
N ARG A 18 20.85 -7.12 5.64
CA ARG A 18 20.43 -8.30 4.86
C ARG A 18 19.35 -9.12 5.55
N GLU A 19 19.47 -9.31 6.86
CA GLU A 19 18.51 -10.10 7.63
C GLU A 19 17.13 -9.45 7.70
N LEU A 20 17.09 -8.11 7.72
CA LEU A 20 15.85 -7.34 7.80
C LEU A 20 15.34 -6.84 6.44
N ASP A 21 16.06 -7.11 5.35
CA ASP A 21 15.83 -6.54 4.01
C ASP A 21 15.67 -5.00 4.03
N ILE A 22 16.56 -4.33 4.78
CA ILE A 22 16.55 -2.88 4.93
C ILE A 22 17.80 -2.32 4.25
N ASP A 23 17.64 -1.18 3.59
CA ASP A 23 18.76 -0.39 3.14
C ASP A 23 19.75 -0.05 4.27
N ILE A 24 21.03 -0.25 4.00
CA ILE A 24 22.09 -0.11 5.00
C ILE A 24 22.20 1.32 5.53
N PHE A 25 21.89 2.34 4.73
CA PHE A 25 21.89 3.73 5.19
C PHE A 25 20.74 4.01 6.14
N ARG A 26 19.56 3.43 5.89
CA ARG A 26 18.44 3.52 6.84
C ARG A 26 18.81 2.94 8.20
N LEU A 27 19.55 1.83 8.23
CA LEU A 27 20.08 1.28 9.47
C LEU A 27 21.06 2.24 10.16
N TYR A 28 21.98 2.87 9.42
CA TYR A 28 22.86 3.91 9.98
C TYR A 28 22.09 5.12 10.51
N THR A 29 21.07 5.59 9.81
CA THR A 29 20.20 6.69 10.28
C THR A 29 19.48 6.31 11.57
N LEU A 30 19.05 5.06 11.73
CA LEU A 30 18.42 4.60 12.96
C LEU A 30 19.41 4.55 14.14
N ILE A 31 20.65 4.14 13.88
CA ILE A 31 21.74 4.16 14.86
C ILE A 31 22.07 5.61 15.26
N GLU A 32 22.15 6.52 14.29
CA GLU A 32 22.47 7.94 14.51
C GLU A 32 21.36 8.65 15.31
N LYS A 33 20.10 8.39 14.98
CA LYS A 33 18.92 8.87 15.71
C LYS A 33 18.71 8.19 17.07
N ARG A 34 19.64 7.32 17.51
CA ARG A 34 19.55 6.54 18.76
C ARG A 34 18.27 5.71 18.89
N LYS A 35 17.65 5.34 17.77
CA LYS A 35 16.50 4.43 17.73
C LYS A 35 16.91 2.97 17.80
N VAL A 36 18.17 2.68 17.45
CA VAL A 36 18.78 1.36 17.51
C VAL A 36 20.04 1.44 18.36
N ASN A 37 20.12 0.58 19.37
CA ASN A 37 21.32 0.47 20.19
C ASN A 37 22.40 -0.30 19.42
N ALA A 38 23.49 0.39 19.09
CA ALA A 38 24.67 -0.19 18.47
C ALA A 38 25.93 0.19 19.26
N LEU A 39 26.77 -0.79 19.54
CA LEU A 39 28.11 -0.58 20.09
C LEU A 39 29.01 0.03 19.01
N LYS A 40 29.69 1.12 19.35
CA LYS A 40 30.63 1.79 18.46
C LYS A 40 32.05 1.44 18.89
N THR A 41 32.80 0.79 18.01
CA THR A 41 34.20 0.43 18.27
C THR A 41 35.09 1.11 17.24
N ARG A 42 36.12 1.81 17.71
CA ARG A 42 37.14 2.41 16.83
C ARG A 42 38.27 1.41 16.63
N TYR A 43 38.58 1.10 15.37
CA TYR A 43 39.74 0.30 15.02
C TYR A 43 40.53 0.99 13.92
N LYS A 44 41.80 1.28 14.21
CA LYS A 44 42.65 2.17 13.40
C LYS A 44 41.92 3.50 13.14
N LYS A 45 41.72 3.89 11.88
CA LYS A 45 41.03 5.14 11.46
C LYS A 45 39.54 4.95 11.16
N CYS A 46 38.97 3.76 11.38
CA CYS A 46 37.60 3.44 11.02
C CYS A 46 36.71 3.22 12.26
N MET A 47 35.46 3.68 12.16
CA MET A 47 34.42 3.41 13.17
C MET A 47 33.60 2.19 12.72
N TYR A 48 33.48 1.21 13.60
CA TYR A 48 32.66 0.02 13.41
C TYR A 48 31.47 0.05 14.34
N TYR A 49 30.35 -0.50 13.89
CA TYR A 49 29.11 -0.58 14.63
C TYR A 49 28.74 -2.04 14.81
N TRP A 50 28.21 -2.40 15.98
CA TRP A 50 27.80 -3.76 16.30
C TRP A 50 26.45 -3.73 16.99
N ILE A 51 25.48 -4.46 16.44
CA ILE A 51 24.10 -4.49 16.92
C ILE A 51 23.88 -5.83 17.62
N HIS A 52 23.35 -5.78 18.85
CA HIS A 52 23.07 -7.00 19.60
C HIS A 52 21.91 -7.80 18.98
N LYS A 53 21.96 -9.13 19.02
CA LYS A 53 20.90 -10.02 18.49
C LYS A 53 19.50 -9.67 18.99
N ASP A 54 19.36 -9.29 20.26
CA ASP A 54 18.06 -8.92 20.84
C ASP A 54 17.51 -7.65 20.22
N GLU A 55 18.37 -6.70 19.86
CA GLU A 55 17.98 -5.48 19.17
C GLU A 55 17.58 -5.78 17.73
N VAL A 56 18.26 -6.72 17.05
CA VAL A 56 17.84 -7.23 15.73
C VAL A 56 16.46 -7.87 15.82
N LYS A 57 16.20 -8.69 16.85
CA LYS A 57 14.88 -9.32 17.08
C LYS A 57 13.80 -8.28 17.37
N ARG A 58 14.11 -7.25 18.16
CA ARG A 58 13.22 -6.12 18.44
C ARG A 58 12.93 -5.32 17.16
N LEU A 59 13.96 -5.05 16.35
CA LEU A 59 13.81 -4.38 15.06
C LEU A 59 12.94 -5.19 14.12
N LYS A 60 13.15 -6.50 14.05
CA LYS A 60 12.32 -7.42 13.27
C LYS A 60 10.84 -7.36 13.68
N LYS A 61 10.57 -7.29 15.00
CA LYS A 61 9.21 -7.16 15.53
C LYS A 61 8.60 -5.77 15.29
N MET A 62 9.39 -4.70 15.47
CA MET A 62 8.95 -3.31 15.22
C MET A 62 8.69 -3.04 13.74
N MET A 63 9.52 -3.63 12.88
CA MET A 63 9.39 -3.59 11.42
C MET A 63 8.42 -4.67 10.92
N GLY A 64 7.73 -5.37 11.84
CA GLY A 64 6.80 -6.45 11.56
C GLY A 64 5.92 -6.13 10.35
N SER A 65 6.20 -6.86 9.28
CA SER A 65 5.43 -7.03 8.05
C SER A 65 4.57 -5.82 7.64
N LYS A 66 5.15 -4.89 6.91
CA LYS A 66 4.46 -4.51 5.68
C LYS A 66 5.19 -5.20 4.56
N ASP A 67 4.77 -6.42 4.26
CA ASP A 67 5.15 -7.13 3.03
C ASP A 67 4.84 -6.17 1.88
N CYS A 68 5.85 -5.46 1.41
CA CYS A 68 5.72 -4.37 0.48
C CYS A 68 6.39 -4.80 -0.81
N TYR A 69 5.61 -5.03 -1.85
CA TYR A 69 6.15 -5.35 -3.15
C TYR A 69 6.65 -4.10 -3.86
N THR A 70 7.69 -4.27 -4.66
CA THR A 70 8.11 -3.28 -5.63
C THR A 70 7.13 -3.25 -6.81
N THR A 71 7.09 -2.13 -7.54
CA THR A 71 6.29 -2.03 -8.78
C THR A 71 6.65 -3.10 -9.81
N GLY A 72 7.91 -3.54 -9.83
CA GLY A 72 8.37 -4.61 -10.71
C GLY A 72 7.86 -5.99 -10.32
N GLU A 73 7.74 -6.27 -9.03
CA GLU A 73 7.17 -7.53 -8.53
C GLU A 73 5.67 -7.57 -8.71
N VAL A 74 4.97 -6.48 -8.38
CA VAL A 74 3.52 -6.36 -8.61
C VAL A 74 3.18 -6.53 -10.09
N ALA A 75 3.98 -5.95 -10.99
CA ALA A 75 3.82 -6.13 -12.42
C ALA A 75 3.92 -7.60 -12.85
N LYS A 76 4.84 -8.38 -12.27
CA LYS A 76 4.98 -9.82 -12.56
C LYS A 76 3.80 -10.62 -12.00
N ILE A 77 3.43 -10.36 -10.74
CA ILE A 77 2.33 -11.05 -10.05
C ILE A 77 1.00 -10.82 -10.77
N LEU A 78 0.72 -9.57 -11.14
CA LEU A 78 -0.48 -9.18 -11.87
C LEU A 78 -0.34 -9.34 -13.39
N ASN A 79 0.78 -9.86 -13.90
CA ASN A 79 1.06 -9.99 -15.34
C ASN A 79 0.68 -8.73 -16.16
N VAL A 80 1.05 -7.55 -15.64
CA VAL A 80 0.85 -6.24 -16.27
C VAL A 80 2.19 -5.56 -16.51
N THR A 81 2.21 -4.51 -17.33
CA THR A 81 3.43 -3.74 -17.52
C THR A 81 3.74 -2.89 -16.28
N ARG A 82 5.04 -2.67 -16.00
CA ARG A 82 5.47 -1.76 -14.92
C ARG A 82 4.89 -0.35 -15.07
N ASN A 83 4.73 0.10 -16.32
CA ASN A 83 4.17 1.41 -16.63
C ASN A 83 2.70 1.51 -16.21
N THR A 84 1.93 0.43 -16.40
CA THR A 84 0.54 0.33 -15.92
C THR A 84 0.46 0.50 -14.40
N VAL A 85 1.34 -0.18 -13.65
CA VAL A 85 1.40 -0.06 -12.19
C VAL A 85 1.81 1.36 -11.77
N TYR A 86 2.77 1.97 -12.48
CA TYR A 86 3.18 3.35 -12.22
C TYR A 86 2.06 4.37 -12.47
N GLU A 87 1.32 4.22 -13.56
CA GLU A 87 0.13 5.03 -13.86
C GLU A 87 -0.95 4.85 -12.80
N TRP A 88 -1.15 3.63 -12.28
CA TRP A 88 -2.09 3.40 -11.19
C TRP A 88 -1.69 4.13 -9.92
N ILE A 89 -0.41 4.13 -9.58
CA ILE A 89 0.10 4.89 -8.43
C ILE A 89 -0.05 6.39 -8.66
N ARG A 90 0.36 6.89 -9.83
CA ARG A 90 0.32 8.32 -10.18
C ARG A 90 -1.09 8.89 -10.19
N ARG A 91 -2.07 8.08 -10.61
CA ARG A 91 -3.50 8.44 -10.60
C ARG A 91 -4.18 8.15 -9.25
N GLY A 92 -3.46 7.70 -8.23
CA GLY A 92 -4.02 7.39 -6.91
C GLY A 92 -4.87 6.13 -6.85
N LYS A 93 -4.88 5.29 -7.90
CA LYS A 93 -5.66 4.04 -7.97
C LYS A 93 -5.16 2.97 -7.00
N ILE A 94 -3.88 3.03 -6.62
CA ILE A 94 -3.25 2.09 -5.70
C ILE A 94 -2.54 2.88 -4.61
N ARG A 95 -2.83 2.55 -3.36
CA ARG A 95 -2.11 3.10 -2.21
C ARG A 95 -0.70 2.53 -2.21
N ALA A 96 0.26 3.35 -2.65
CA ALA A 96 1.67 3.03 -2.59
C ALA A 96 2.38 4.01 -1.65
N VAL A 97 3.29 3.48 -0.85
CA VAL A 97 4.16 4.28 0.00
C VAL A 97 5.45 4.50 -0.78
N GLN A 98 5.85 5.76 -0.95
CA GLN A 98 7.21 6.07 -1.38
C GLN A 98 8.04 6.35 -0.12
N PRO A 99 8.95 5.46 0.29
CA PRO A 99 9.89 5.79 1.36
C PRO A 99 10.74 6.97 0.89
N SER A 100 10.85 8.05 1.69
CA SER A 100 11.52 9.31 1.30
C SER A 100 12.97 9.17 0.80
N PHE A 101 13.61 8.02 1.03
CA PHE A 101 14.98 7.73 0.62
C PHE A 101 15.10 6.79 -0.58
N HIS A 102 14.00 6.21 -1.08
CA HIS A 102 14.01 5.34 -2.25
C HIS A 102 13.11 5.97 -3.32
N LYS A 103 13.65 6.23 -4.51
CA LYS A 103 12.86 6.64 -5.68
C LYS A 103 11.90 5.54 -6.17
N HIS A 104 11.84 4.41 -5.48
CA HIS A 104 11.00 3.26 -5.83
C HIS A 104 9.78 3.20 -4.91
N TRP A 105 8.62 3.10 -5.54
CA TRP A 105 7.35 2.87 -4.86
C TRP A 105 7.31 1.49 -4.20
N ARG A 106 6.68 1.42 -3.03
CA ARG A 106 6.41 0.21 -2.26
C ARG A 106 4.90 0.04 -2.12
N ILE A 107 4.38 -1.08 -2.59
CA ILE A 107 2.95 -1.39 -2.60
C ILE A 107 2.71 -2.45 -1.53
N PRO A 108 1.87 -2.19 -0.51
CA PRO A 108 1.53 -3.19 0.49
C PRO A 108 0.90 -4.43 -0.17
N LYS A 109 1.25 -5.60 0.33
CA LYS A 109 0.75 -6.90 -0.12
C LYS A 109 -0.78 -6.99 -0.08
N GLU A 110 -1.41 -6.44 0.95
CA GLU A 110 -2.87 -6.33 1.05
C GLU A 110 -3.50 -5.75 -0.22
N VAL A 111 -2.87 -4.73 -0.80
CA VAL A 111 -3.39 -4.09 -2.03
C VAL A 111 -3.17 -4.99 -3.25
N VAL A 112 -2.08 -5.75 -3.28
CA VAL A 112 -1.78 -6.68 -4.37
C VAL A 112 -2.74 -7.87 -4.34
N ASP A 113 -3.02 -8.40 -3.14
CA ASP A 113 -3.95 -9.49 -2.93
C ASP A 113 -5.37 -9.07 -3.32
N MET A 114 -5.83 -7.87 -2.92
CA MET A 114 -7.10 -7.29 -3.37
C MET A 114 -7.18 -7.16 -4.91
N LEU A 115 -6.12 -6.74 -5.58
CA LEU A 115 -6.10 -6.63 -7.05
C LEU A 115 -6.16 -7.99 -7.74
N LEU A 116 -5.59 -9.02 -7.12
CA LEU A 116 -5.63 -10.39 -7.59
C LEU A 116 -7.02 -10.99 -7.45
N GLU A 117 -7.67 -10.77 -6.31
CA GLU A 117 -9.06 -11.15 -6.07
C GLU A 117 -10.00 -10.43 -7.05
N ALA A 118 -9.84 -9.12 -7.22
CA ALA A 118 -10.68 -8.33 -8.12
C ALA A 118 -10.56 -8.75 -9.59
N ARG A 119 -9.46 -9.37 -10.00
CA ARG A 119 -9.28 -9.93 -11.34
C ARG A 119 -9.94 -11.31 -11.51
N GLN A 120 -10.12 -12.05 -10.41
CA GLN A 120 -10.78 -13.36 -10.39
C GLN A 120 -12.29 -13.25 -10.21
N LEU A 121 -12.81 -12.12 -9.73
CA LEU A 121 -14.24 -11.94 -9.53
C LEU A 121 -15.00 -11.90 -10.88
N PRO A 122 -16.06 -12.71 -11.05
CA PRO A 122 -16.90 -12.64 -12.23
C PRO A 122 -17.61 -11.27 -12.31
N PRO A 123 -17.83 -10.72 -13.51
CA PRO A 123 -18.46 -9.40 -13.71
C PRO A 123 -19.87 -9.28 -13.11
N GLU A 124 -20.49 -10.39 -12.70
CA GLU A 124 -21.78 -10.48 -12.02
C GLU A 124 -21.78 -9.95 -10.57
N GLN A 125 -20.59 -9.79 -9.97
CA GLN A 125 -20.43 -9.27 -8.59
C GLN A 125 -19.89 -7.83 -8.53
N LEU A 126 -19.72 -7.19 -9.68
CA LEU A 126 -19.13 -5.87 -9.80
C LEU A 126 -20.12 -4.92 -10.50
N TYR A 127 -20.57 -3.89 -9.79
CA TYR A 127 -21.47 -2.91 -10.39
C TYR A 127 -20.68 -1.93 -11.25
N THR A 128 -21.01 -1.89 -12.54
CA THR A 128 -20.52 -0.86 -13.46
C THR A 128 -21.20 0.48 -13.18
N GLU A 129 -20.55 1.58 -13.61
CA GLU A 129 -21.10 2.95 -13.54
C GLU A 129 -22.55 3.07 -14.03
N SER A 130 -22.94 2.30 -15.05
CA SER A 130 -24.31 2.25 -15.57
C SER A 130 -25.27 1.49 -14.66
N GLN A 131 -24.85 0.35 -14.10
CA GLN A 131 -25.68 -0.41 -13.16
C GLN A 131 -25.84 0.30 -11.81
N LEU A 132 -24.88 1.15 -11.42
CA LEU A 132 -25.00 1.97 -10.22
C LEU A 132 -26.17 2.97 -10.32
N VAL A 133 -26.43 3.53 -11.49
CA VAL A 133 -27.58 4.42 -11.73
C VAL A 133 -28.89 3.70 -11.44
N GLU A 134 -29.02 2.46 -11.93
CA GLU A 134 -30.22 1.64 -11.75
C GLU A 134 -30.39 1.17 -10.30
N VAL A 135 -29.31 0.68 -9.68
CA VAL A 135 -29.37 0.06 -8.34
C VAL A 135 -29.44 1.10 -7.22
N LEU A 136 -28.84 2.27 -7.41
CA LEU A 136 -28.85 3.36 -6.43
C LEU A 136 -29.96 4.39 -6.68
N GLY A 137 -30.64 4.33 -7.83
CA GLY A 137 -31.64 5.33 -8.21
C GLY A 137 -31.07 6.75 -8.33
N ILE A 138 -29.75 6.88 -8.52
CA ILE A 138 -29.10 8.19 -8.64
C ILE A 138 -29.08 8.65 -10.10
N PRO A 139 -29.29 9.95 -10.38
CA PRO A 139 -29.10 10.48 -11.72
C PRO A 139 -27.66 10.29 -12.22
N ARG A 140 -27.48 9.98 -13.51
CA ARG A 140 -26.16 9.75 -14.14
C ARG A 140 -25.13 10.86 -13.84
N ARG A 141 -25.56 12.12 -13.76
CA ARG A 141 -24.73 13.28 -13.38
C ARG A 141 -24.10 13.17 -11.98
N ARG A 142 -24.65 12.35 -11.10
CA ARG A 142 -24.16 12.12 -9.73
C ARG A 142 -23.31 10.87 -9.59
N VAL A 143 -23.16 10.06 -10.64
CA VAL A 143 -22.22 8.93 -10.64
C VAL A 143 -20.79 9.42 -10.41
N GLY A 144 -20.47 10.64 -10.84
CA GLY A 144 -19.21 11.31 -10.52
C GLY A 144 -18.96 11.40 -9.00
N ARG A 145 -19.99 11.63 -8.18
CA ARG A 145 -19.85 11.68 -6.72
C ARG A 145 -19.37 10.36 -6.14
N ILE A 146 -19.79 9.23 -6.72
CA ILE A 146 -19.30 7.91 -6.29
C ILE A 146 -17.83 7.74 -6.64
N VAL A 147 -17.42 8.20 -7.82
CA VAL A 147 -15.99 8.23 -8.17
C VAL A 147 -15.23 9.11 -7.19
N ASP A 148 -15.80 10.25 -6.77
CA ASP A 148 -15.19 11.12 -5.77
C ASP A 148 -15.07 10.43 -4.40
N LEU A 149 -16.05 9.63 -3.98
CA LEU A 149 -16.00 8.85 -2.73
C LEU A 149 -14.95 7.72 -2.79
N ILE A 150 -14.75 7.15 -3.97
CA ILE A 150 -13.67 6.18 -4.22
C ILE A 150 -12.31 6.87 -4.17
N LEU A 151 -12.20 8.08 -4.75
CA LEU A 151 -10.96 8.87 -4.77
C LEU A 151 -10.62 9.49 -3.41
N SER A 152 -11.62 9.87 -2.61
CA SER A 152 -11.44 10.35 -1.24
C SER A 152 -11.07 9.22 -0.27
N GLY A 153 -11.29 7.96 -0.69
CA GLY A 153 -10.98 6.76 0.09
C GLY A 153 -12.05 6.40 1.12
N GLU A 154 -13.23 7.02 1.03
CA GLU A 154 -14.40 6.69 1.85
C GLU A 154 -14.99 5.33 1.46
N ILE A 155 -14.85 4.94 0.19
CA ILE A 155 -15.38 3.70 -0.37
C ILE A 155 -14.28 3.01 -1.18
N GLN A 156 -14.24 1.68 -1.15
CA GLN A 156 -13.29 0.93 -1.98
C GLN A 156 -13.88 0.65 -3.37
N GLY A 157 -13.13 1.02 -4.41
CA GLY A 157 -13.48 0.77 -5.81
C GLY A 157 -12.30 0.23 -6.61
N VAL A 158 -12.59 -0.68 -7.54
CA VAL A 158 -11.61 -1.29 -8.45
C VAL A 158 -11.73 -0.67 -9.83
N ALA A 159 -10.64 -0.13 -10.37
CA ALA A 159 -10.61 0.36 -11.75
C ALA A 159 -10.16 -0.74 -12.72
N VAL A 160 -11.04 -1.25 -13.58
CA VAL A 160 -10.67 -2.17 -14.67
C VAL A 160 -10.81 -1.44 -16.02
N GLY A 161 -9.68 -1.11 -16.62
CA GLY A 161 -9.64 -0.34 -17.88
C GLY A 161 -10.10 1.12 -17.71
N LYS A 162 -11.14 1.50 -18.47
CA LYS A 162 -11.77 2.84 -18.42
C LYS A 162 -12.96 2.93 -17.46
N ARG A 163 -13.30 1.85 -16.74
CA ARG A 163 -14.49 1.76 -15.90
C ARG A 163 -14.12 1.49 -14.45
N TRP A 164 -14.90 2.07 -13.54
CA TRP A 164 -14.85 1.74 -12.12
C TRP A 164 -15.88 0.66 -11.77
N TYR A 165 -15.48 -0.21 -10.86
CA TYR A 165 -16.24 -1.34 -10.37
C TYR A 165 -16.27 -1.27 -8.84
N ILE A 166 -17.45 -1.44 -8.27
CA ILE A 166 -17.66 -1.34 -6.83
C ILE A 166 -18.07 -2.72 -6.31
N PRO A 167 -17.36 -3.26 -5.30
CA PRO A 167 -17.79 -4.45 -4.58
C PRO A 167 -19.17 -4.27 -3.94
N LYS A 168 -19.99 -5.33 -3.92
CA LYS A 168 -21.34 -5.29 -3.31
C LYS A 168 -21.34 -4.78 -1.86
N SER A 169 -20.34 -5.17 -1.06
CA SER A 169 -20.17 -4.74 0.34
C SER A 169 -19.93 -3.25 0.52
N GLU A 170 -19.27 -2.62 -0.46
CA GLU A 170 -18.93 -1.19 -0.45
C GLU A 170 -20.06 -0.35 -1.07
N LEU A 171 -20.93 -0.98 -1.87
CA LEU A 171 -22.13 -0.35 -2.39
C LEU A 171 -23.11 0.03 -1.28
N GLU A 172 -23.27 -0.80 -0.25
CA GLU A 172 -24.15 -0.49 0.88
C GLU A 172 -23.67 0.75 1.65
N LYS A 173 -22.36 0.86 1.87
CA LYS A 173 -21.74 2.06 2.44
C LYS A 173 -21.98 3.29 1.56
N ALA A 174 -21.84 3.13 0.23
CA ALA A 174 -22.15 4.20 -0.71
C ALA A 174 -23.60 4.68 -0.61
N LYS A 175 -24.55 3.73 -0.47
CA LYS A 175 -25.97 4.04 -0.29
C LYS A 175 -26.21 4.84 0.98
N GLU A 176 -25.57 4.45 2.08
CA GLU A 176 -25.72 5.10 3.39
C GLU A 176 -25.20 6.54 3.35
N ILE A 177 -23.98 6.75 2.85
CA ILE A 177 -23.37 8.08 2.70
C ILE A 177 -24.23 8.98 1.80
N LEU A 178 -24.70 8.47 0.65
CA LEU A 178 -25.53 9.23 -0.26
C LEU A 178 -26.92 9.53 0.31
N ARG A 179 -27.47 8.66 1.18
CA ARG A 179 -28.72 8.89 1.88
C ARG A 179 -28.59 9.99 2.93
N GLU A 180 -27.46 10.04 3.64
CA GLU A 180 -27.14 11.12 4.57
C GLU A 180 -26.94 12.47 3.85
N GLU A 181 -26.22 12.49 2.72
CA GLU A 181 -25.95 13.73 1.97
C GLU A 181 -27.18 14.32 1.26
N TYR A 182 -28.04 13.48 0.68
CA TYR A 182 -29.10 13.94 -0.22
C TYR A 182 -30.53 13.67 0.27
N GLY A 183 -30.71 12.83 1.30
CA GLY A 183 -32.02 12.40 1.77
C GLY A 183 -32.75 11.42 0.82
N GLU A 184 -33.72 10.66 1.35
CA GLU A 184 -34.43 9.60 0.62
C GLU A 184 -35.13 10.06 -0.67
N LYS A 185 -35.62 11.31 -0.69
CA LYS A 185 -36.43 11.86 -1.79
C LYS A 185 -35.65 12.02 -3.11
N VAL A 186 -34.32 11.95 -3.10
CA VAL A 186 -33.50 12.18 -4.29
C VAL A 186 -33.03 10.89 -4.97
N LEU A 187 -33.11 9.76 -4.25
CA LEU A 187 -32.82 8.41 -4.75
C LEU A 187 -34.00 7.80 -5.53
N HIS A 188 -35.12 8.52 -5.63
CA HIS A 188 -36.36 8.10 -6.25
C HIS A 188 -36.87 9.17 -7.22
N ASN A 189 -36.01 9.66 -8.12
CA ASN A 189 -36.49 10.48 -9.24
C ASN A 189 -36.55 9.62 -10.51
N SER A 190 -37.51 8.70 -10.50
CA SER A 190 -38.19 8.23 -11.69
C SER A 190 -38.87 9.43 -12.36
N ARG A 191 -38.18 10.09 -13.28
CA ARG A 191 -38.81 10.94 -14.28
C ARG A 191 -38.25 10.58 -15.66
N ILE A 192 -39.01 9.67 -16.29
CA ILE A 192 -39.42 9.67 -17.70
C ILE A 192 -38.94 10.93 -18.44
N TYR A 193 -38.10 10.77 -19.47
CA TYR A 193 -38.22 11.41 -20.78
C TYR A 193 -37.31 10.67 -21.77
#